data_AF-A0A485NXZ4-F1
#
_entry.id   AF-A0A485NXZ4-F1
#
_cell.length_a   1.000
_cell.length_b   1.000
_cell.length_c   1.000
_cell.angle_alpha   90.00
_cell.angle_beta   90.00
_cell.angle_gamma   90.00
#
_symmetry.space_group_name_H-M   'P 1'
#
loop_
_entity.id
_entity.type
_entity.pdbx_description
1 polymer ?
#
loop_
_entity_poly.entity_id
_entity_poly.type
_entity_poly.pdbx_seq_one_letter_code
_entity_poly.pdbx_strand_id
1 'polypeptide(L)'
;MKELHLAIPAEITREKLNQVANAVYQKMDQLYQGKMYFPGYFPNELRAIFREQVHLIQNAIIESRIDCQRHCGIFQYETISCTNCTDSHVVCFGYNCESSAQWETAVQGLLRYINKWHK
;
A
#
# COMPACT_ATOMS: atom_id res chain seq x y z
N MET A 1 2.58 13.57 19.29
CA MET A 1 1.23 13.60 18.67
C MET A 1 1.30 12.71 17.44
N LYS A 2 0.58 11.59 17.36
CA LYS A 2 0.48 10.81 16.11
C LYS A 2 -0.73 11.33 15.36
N GLU A 3 -0.50 12.07 14.29
CA GLU A 3 -1.55 12.64 13.46
C GLU A 3 -2.32 11.53 12.76
N LEU A 4 -3.64 11.70 12.65
CA LEU A 4 -4.44 10.93 11.70
C LEU A 4 -4.05 11.43 10.31
N HIS A 5 -3.02 10.83 9.70
CA HIS A 5 -2.62 11.19 8.35
C HIS A 5 -3.79 10.89 7.41
N LEU A 6 -4.50 11.96 7.02
CA LEU A 6 -5.52 11.96 5.97
C LEU A 6 -4.89 11.73 4.58
N ALA A 7 -3.56 11.83 4.49
CA ALA A 7 -2.78 11.40 3.35
C ALA A 7 -2.73 9.87 3.26
N ILE A 8 -2.63 9.35 2.04
CA ILE A 8 -2.35 7.93 1.82
C ILE A 8 -1.03 7.59 2.53
N PRO A 9 -1.02 6.67 3.51
CA PRO A 9 0.20 6.37 4.25
C PRO A 9 1.22 5.75 3.31
N ALA A 10 2.50 6.10 3.48
CA ALA A 10 3.60 5.48 2.75
C ALA A 10 3.88 4.07 3.31
N GLU A 11 2.88 3.20 3.22
CA GLU A 11 2.79 1.88 3.86
C GLU A 11 2.24 0.89 2.84
N ILE A 12 2.92 -0.24 2.65
CA ILE A 12 2.56 -1.26 1.65
C ILE A 12 2.44 -2.63 2.32
N THR A 13 1.47 -3.44 1.92
CA THR A 13 1.40 -4.83 2.43
C THR A 13 2.56 -5.65 1.88
N ARG A 14 3.02 -6.63 2.66
CA ARG A 14 4.13 -7.50 2.23
C ARG A 14 3.82 -8.27 0.95
N GLU A 15 2.57 -8.69 0.78
CA GLU A 15 2.10 -9.35 -0.45
C GLU A 15 2.25 -8.44 -1.67
N LYS A 16 1.72 -7.20 -1.60
CA LYS A 16 1.81 -6.25 -2.70
C LYS A 16 3.25 -5.84 -2.98
N LEU A 17 4.08 -5.67 -1.95
CA LEU A 17 5.51 -5.39 -2.13
C LEU A 17 6.22 -6.51 -2.90
N ASN A 18 5.93 -7.78 -2.56
CA ASN A 18 6.48 -8.93 -3.28
C ASN A 18 6.02 -8.97 -4.74
N GLN A 19 4.75 -8.65 -5.02
CA GLN A 19 4.23 -8.57 -6.39
C GLN A 19 4.98 -7.50 -7.21
N VAL A 20 5.20 -6.32 -6.64
CA VAL A 20 5.99 -5.25 -7.29
C VAL A 20 7.43 -5.70 -7.51
N ALA A 21 8.08 -6.27 -6.50
CA ALA A 21 9.46 -6.75 -6.61
C ALA A 21 9.62 -7.80 -7.72
N ASN A 22 8.71 -8.77 -7.79
CA ASN A 22 8.71 -9.79 -8.83
C ASN A 22 8.56 -9.18 -10.23
N ALA A 23 7.65 -8.22 -10.41
CA ALA A 23 7.44 -7.56 -11.70
C ALA A 23 8.67 -6.76 -12.15
N VAL A 24 9.33 -6.06 -11.22
CA VAL A 24 10.56 -5.30 -11.50
C VAL A 24 11.72 -6.23 -11.82
N TYR A 25 11.94 -7.29 -11.02
CA TYR A 25 13.03 -8.23 -11.27
C TYR A 25 12.86 -8.96 -12.61
N GLN A 26 11.65 -9.37 -12.98
CA GLN A 26 11.38 -9.95 -14.30
C GLN A 26 11.78 -9.02 -15.45
N LYS A 27 11.46 -7.71 -15.35
CA LYS A 27 11.85 -6.73 -16.37
C LYS A 27 13.36 -6.50 -16.40
N MET A 28 14.01 -6.48 -15.24
CA MET A 28 15.47 -6.37 -15.15
C MET A 28 16.15 -7.58 -15.79
N ASP A 29 15.69 -8.80 -15.51
CA ASP A 29 16.21 -10.03 -16.10
C ASP A 29 16.09 -10.00 -17.63
N GLN A 30 14.94 -9.56 -18.16
CA GLN A 30 14.74 -9.38 -19.59
C GLN A 30 15.71 -8.35 -20.19
N LEU A 31 15.95 -7.22 -19.51
CA LEU A 31 16.90 -6.21 -19.94
C LEU A 31 18.34 -6.77 -19.99
N TYR A 32 18.73 -7.58 -19.01
CA TYR A 32 20.06 -8.22 -18.98
C TYR A 32 20.23 -9.29 -20.06
N GLN A 33 19.16 -9.99 -20.45
CA GLN A 33 19.19 -10.99 -21.52
C GLN A 33 19.17 -10.36 -22.92
N GLY A 34 18.70 -9.12 -23.05
CA GLY A 34 18.68 -8.37 -24.30
C GLY A 34 20.09 -8.05 -24.81
N LYS A 35 20.27 -8.03 -26.13
CA LYS A 35 21.53 -7.56 -26.71
C LYS A 35 21.59 -6.03 -26.61
N MET A 36 22.72 -5.50 -26.16
CA MET A 36 22.92 -4.05 -26.08
C MET A 36 23.26 -3.50 -27.47
N TYR A 37 22.23 -3.13 -28.24
CA TYR A 37 22.38 -2.75 -29.65
C TYR A 37 23.02 -1.36 -29.87
N PHE A 38 23.12 -0.50 -28.84
CA PHE A 38 23.78 0.81 -28.94
C PHE A 38 24.12 1.42 -27.56
N PRO A 39 25.12 2.32 -27.48
CA PRO A 39 25.47 3.02 -26.24
C PRO A 39 24.29 3.79 -25.65
N GLY A 40 24.09 3.68 -24.35
CA GLY A 40 23.00 4.38 -23.65
C GLY A 40 21.65 3.66 -23.67
N TYR A 41 21.48 2.57 -24.44
CA TYR A 41 20.26 1.76 -24.41
C TYR A 41 19.94 1.25 -23.01
N PHE A 42 20.88 0.52 -22.41
CA PHE A 42 20.71 -0.09 -21.08
C PHE A 42 20.34 0.92 -19.98
N PRO A 43 21.07 2.04 -19.77
CA PRO A 43 20.70 3.00 -18.72
C PRO A 43 19.35 3.69 -18.98
N ASN A 44 18.91 3.82 -20.23
CA ASN A 44 17.59 4.38 -20.55
C ASN A 44 16.46 3.40 -20.21
N GLU A 45 16.59 2.14 -20.60
CA GLU A 45 15.62 1.08 -20.26
C GLU A 45 15.56 0.84 -18.75
N LEU A 46 16.72 0.80 -18.08
CA LEU A 46 16.76 0.65 -16.62
C LEU A 46 16.03 1.82 -15.92
N ARG A 47 16.19 3.04 -16.41
CA ARG A 47 15.48 4.21 -15.89
C ARG A 47 13.97 4.11 -16.14
N ALA A 48 13.54 3.54 -17.27
CA ALA A 48 12.13 3.30 -17.55
C ALA A 48 11.54 2.27 -16.56
N ILE A 49 12.26 1.17 -16.28
CA ILE A 49 11.88 0.17 -15.28
C ILE A 49 11.71 0.81 -13.90
N PHE A 50 12.63 1.65 -13.46
CA PHE A 50 12.52 2.31 -12.14
C PHE A 50 11.40 3.36 -12.08
N ARG A 51 11.09 4.04 -13.18
CA ARG A 51 9.90 4.92 -13.23
C ARG A 51 8.62 4.12 -13.10
N GLU A 52 8.54 2.98 -13.78
CA GLU A 52 7.40 2.07 -13.67
C GLU A 52 7.28 1.47 -12.26
N GLN A 53 8.41 1.10 -11.63
CA GLN A 53 8.43 0.65 -10.24
C GLN A 53 7.75 1.65 -9.30
N VAL A 54 8.01 2.95 -9.44
CA VAL A 54 7.36 3.98 -8.62
C VAL A 54 5.85 3.94 -8.79
N HIS A 55 5.34 3.80 -10.01
CA HIS A 55 3.90 3.68 -10.27
C HIS A 55 3.30 2.39 -9.69
N LEU A 56 3.99 1.27 -9.81
CA LEU A 56 3.55 -0.01 -9.23
C LEU A 56 3.43 0.08 -7.70
N ILE A 57 4.40 0.71 -7.04
CA ILE A 57 4.36 0.95 -5.58
C ILE A 57 3.17 1.86 -5.23
N GLN A 58 3.01 2.98 -5.93
CA GLN A 58 1.91 3.91 -5.68
C GLN A 58 0.53 3.24 -5.82
N ASN A 59 0.33 2.47 -6.90
CA ASN A 59 -0.91 1.76 -7.13
C ASN A 59 -1.17 0.71 -6.04
N ALA A 60 -0.16 -0.06 -5.64
CA ALA A 60 -0.27 -1.04 -4.57
C ALA A 60 -0.70 -0.43 -3.23
N ILE A 61 -0.17 0.74 -2.88
CA ILE A 61 -0.54 1.47 -1.66
C ILE A 61 -1.99 1.97 -1.76
N ILE A 62 -2.38 2.55 -2.91
CA ILE A 62 -3.74 3.04 -3.16
C ILE A 62 -4.76 1.91 -3.10
N GLU A 63 -4.48 0.78 -3.75
CA GLU A 63 -5.34 -0.42 -3.73
C GLU A 63 -5.56 -0.92 -2.32
N SER A 64 -4.49 -1.04 -1.51
CA SER A 64 -4.60 -1.47 -0.11
C SER A 64 -5.52 -0.55 0.70
N ARG A 65 -5.52 0.76 0.41
CA ARG A 65 -6.41 1.74 1.05
C ARG A 65 -7.86 1.56 0.60
N ILE A 66 -8.09 1.37 -0.69
CA ILE A 66 -9.42 1.13 -1.26
C ILE A 66 -10.01 -0.17 -0.70
N ASP A 67 -9.21 -1.22 -0.64
CA ASP A 67 -9.62 -2.51 -0.08
C ASP A 67 -10.02 -2.36 1.38
N CYS A 68 -9.24 -1.62 2.19
CA CYS A 68 -9.68 -1.30 3.55
C CYS A 68 -11.05 -0.60 3.58
N GLN A 69 -11.26 0.41 2.75
CA GLN A 69 -12.52 1.16 2.72
C GLN A 69 -13.74 0.31 2.33
N ARG A 70 -13.51 -0.81 1.63
CA ARG A 70 -14.51 -1.81 1.24
C ARG A 70 -14.87 -2.80 2.35
N HIS A 71 -14.21 -2.75 3.52
CA HIS A 71 -14.69 -3.46 4.70
C HIS A 71 -15.78 -2.65 5.42
N CYS A 72 -16.43 -3.26 6.41
CA CYS A 72 -17.32 -2.56 7.34
C CYS A 72 -16.62 -2.41 8.70
N GLY A 73 -16.51 -1.19 9.20
CA GLY A 73 -15.94 -0.91 10.53
C GLY A 73 -14.42 -0.82 10.55
N ILE A 74 -13.84 -0.91 11.75
CA ILE A 74 -12.39 -0.78 11.92
C ILE A 74 -11.71 -2.05 11.39
N PHE A 75 -10.78 -1.84 10.46
CA PHE A 75 -9.90 -2.87 9.94
C PHE A 75 -8.46 -2.48 10.20
N GLN A 76 -7.65 -3.47 10.59
CA GLN A 76 -6.21 -3.32 10.79
C GLN A 76 -5.50 -4.38 9.95
N TYR A 77 -4.47 -3.96 9.24
CA TYR A 77 -3.64 -4.86 8.45
C TYR A 77 -2.15 -4.53 8.60
N GLU A 78 -1.32 -5.55 8.44
CA GLU A 78 0.13 -5.45 8.54
C GLU A 78 0.72 -4.85 7.27
N THR A 79 1.70 -3.97 7.45
CA THR A 79 2.38 -3.24 6.37
C THR A 79 3.88 -3.16 6.63
N ILE A 80 4.60 -2.71 5.62
CA ILE A 80 5.99 -2.28 5.72
C ILE A 80 6.02 -0.80 5.39
N SER A 81 6.71 -0.01 6.22
CA SER A 81 6.84 1.41 5.98
C SER A 81 7.82 1.68 4.86
N CYS A 82 7.41 2.45 3.86
CA CYS A 82 8.28 2.84 2.74
C CYS A 82 9.36 3.85 3.15
N THR A 83 9.27 4.44 4.34
CA THR A 83 10.21 5.48 4.81
C THR A 83 11.42 4.91 5.55
N ASN A 84 11.23 3.82 6.30
CA ASN A 84 12.27 3.25 7.17
C ASN A 84 12.39 1.72 7.05
N CYS A 85 11.59 1.08 6.18
CA CYS A 85 11.59 -0.35 5.92
C CYS A 85 11.30 -1.24 7.15
N THR A 86 10.64 -0.72 8.19
CA THR A 86 10.23 -1.53 9.35
C THR A 86 8.82 -2.07 9.18
N ASP A 87 8.54 -3.19 9.83
CA ASP A 87 7.16 -3.69 9.98
C ASP A 87 6.31 -2.64 10.69
N SER A 88 5.09 -2.48 10.21
CA SER A 88 4.14 -1.46 10.61
C SER A 88 2.72 -2.03 10.49
N HIS A 89 1.73 -1.23 10.84
CA HIS A 89 0.34 -1.57 10.63
C HIS A 89 -0.45 -0.32 10.32
N VAL A 90 -1.45 -0.47 9.48
CA VAL A 90 -2.40 0.59 9.18
C VAL A 90 -3.74 0.21 9.77
N VAL A 91 -4.36 1.16 10.46
CA VAL A 91 -5.74 1.08 10.92
C VAL A 91 -6.58 2.03 10.09
N CYS A 92 -7.75 1.57 9.68
CA CYS A 92 -8.66 2.32 8.84
C CYS A 92 -10.11 1.93 9.14
N PHE A 93 -11.03 2.81 8.74
CA PHE A 93 -12.46 2.59 8.89
C PHE A 93 -13.07 2.34 7.51
N GLY A 94 -13.68 1.17 7.36
CA GLY A 94 -14.39 0.77 6.17
C GLY A 94 -15.86 1.18 6.24
N TYR A 95 -16.40 1.59 5.09
CA TYR A 95 -17.74 2.18 4.98
C TYR A 95 -18.77 1.23 4.37
N ASN A 96 -18.32 0.07 3.88
CA ASN A 96 -19.13 -0.85 3.10
C ASN A 96 -19.87 -1.83 4.03
N CYS A 97 -20.83 -1.32 4.79
CA CYS A 97 -21.71 -2.10 5.66
C CYS A 97 -23.00 -2.46 4.93
N GLU A 98 -23.41 -3.72 4.97
CA GLU A 98 -24.57 -4.24 4.22
C GLU A 98 -25.90 -4.01 4.94
N SER A 99 -25.86 -3.60 6.22
CA SER A 99 -27.06 -3.33 7.01
C SER A 99 -26.86 -2.19 8.01
N SER A 100 -27.96 -1.58 8.43
CA SER A 100 -27.98 -0.56 9.48
C SER A 100 -27.42 -1.07 10.81
N ALA A 101 -27.68 -2.33 11.16
CA ALA A 101 -27.13 -2.96 12.37
C ALA A 101 -25.59 -3.11 12.31
N GLN A 102 -25.05 -3.51 11.15
CA GLN A 102 -23.60 -3.56 10.94
C GLN A 102 -22.98 -2.15 11.00
N TRP A 103 -23.62 -1.16 10.38
CA TRP A 103 -23.19 0.23 10.44
C TRP A 103 -23.17 0.78 11.88
N GLU A 104 -24.22 0.53 12.65
CA GLU A 104 -24.29 0.95 14.06
C GLU A 104 -23.16 0.31 14.87
N THR A 105 -22.93 -0.99 14.68
CA THR A 105 -21.84 -1.73 15.34
C THR A 105 -20.47 -1.15 14.97
N ALA A 106 -20.25 -0.84 13.68
CA ALA A 106 -19.04 -0.22 13.18
C ALA A 106 -18.79 1.15 13.83
N VAL A 107 -19.80 2.02 13.88
CA VAL A 107 -19.71 3.35 14.50
C VAL A 107 -19.46 3.25 16.01
N GLN A 108 -20.14 2.35 16.72
CA GLN A 108 -19.86 2.10 18.14
C GLN A 108 -18.42 1.63 18.36
N GLY A 109 -17.90 0.76 17.49
CA GLY A 109 -16.50 0.34 17.48
C GLY A 109 -15.54 1.52 17.30
N LEU A 110 -15.84 2.42 16.36
CA LEU A 110 -15.07 3.64 16.13
C LEU A 110 -15.03 4.55 17.35
N LEU A 111 -16.17 4.80 18.00
CA LEU A 111 -16.24 5.59 19.22
C LEU A 111 -15.41 4.97 20.36
N ARG A 112 -15.49 3.65 20.53
CA ARG A 112 -14.67 2.94 21.53
C ARG A 112 -13.19 3.03 21.24
N TYR A 113 -12.80 2.92 19.97
CA TYR A 113 -11.42 3.11 19.55
C TYR A 113 -10.98 4.51 19.95
N ILE A 114 -11.61 5.57 19.44
CA ILE A 114 -11.28 6.97 19.76
C ILE A 114 -11.18 7.23 21.27
N ASN A 115 -12.11 6.71 22.08
CA ASN A 115 -12.09 6.88 23.53
C ASN A 115 -10.89 6.21 24.23
N LYS A 116 -10.36 5.10 23.70
CA LYS A 116 -9.11 4.50 24.20
C LYS A 116 -7.88 5.35 23.88
N TRP A 117 -7.92 6.16 22.82
CA TRP A 117 -6.81 7.04 22.42
C TRP A 117 -6.76 8.35 23.21
N HIS A 118 -7.86 8.77 23.82
CA HIS A 118 -7.93 9.99 24.64
C HIS A 118 -7.61 9.77 26.13
N LYS A 119 -7.23 8.55 26.53
CA LYS A 119 -6.70 8.22 27.86
C LYS A 119 -5.19 8.02 27.78
#